data_AF-A0A8G1R6R8-F1
#
_entry.id   AF-A0A8G1R6R8-F1
#
_cell.length_a   1.000
_cell.length_b   1.000
_cell.length_c   1.000
_cell.angle_alpha   90.00
_cell.angle_beta   90.00
_cell.angle_gamma   90.00
#
_symmetry.space_group_name_H-M   'P 1'
#
loop_
_entity.id
_entity.type
_entity.pdbx_description
1 polymer ?
#
loop_
_entity_poly.entity_id
_entity_poly.type
_entity_poly.pdbx_seq_one_letter_code
_entity_poly.pdbx_strand_id
1 'polypeptide(L)'
;MYFSKTAAALAALLPLATAQTYSDCDPLNKTCPADTALSSTTFTTDFTSGSFGGWIATANNVTFTDEGANFIISEKGEAPTIETDFYFFFGKAEVVMKAASGTGICSSIVLESDDLDEIDWEALGGDTTQIETNYFGKGDTSSYDRATWATVSTPQETFHTYTVEWTESATTWSIDGTVVRTLAYSDAQSGTRYPQTPMRLKLGIWAAGDSSEPEGTIEWAGGETDYSDGPFTMTVQSVSITNYNPGSSYTYSDNSGDYTSIVVNNGTSSSTTGSTTSSSSASTSTSSTSSNTGSTSSTSSNTGSGSGSSTSASSAAAAGSSSALIGSGSSSSGSSASASGSASASSSASASASPLYTGAATQVGASTSLLFAGLLAALL
;
A
#
# COMPACT_ATOMS: atom_id res chain seq x y z
N MET A 1 38.21 5.89 -40.07
CA MET A 1 37.10 5.08 -39.55
C MET A 1 36.67 5.69 -38.23
N TYR A 2 35.40 6.09 -38.10
CA TYR A 2 34.81 6.53 -36.83
C TYR A 2 33.47 5.81 -36.71
N PHE A 3 33.33 4.93 -35.72
CA PHE A 3 32.07 4.26 -35.43
C PHE A 3 31.21 5.18 -34.56
N SER A 4 30.13 5.71 -35.13
CA SER A 4 29.09 6.37 -34.34
C SER A 4 28.31 5.29 -33.59
N LYS A 5 28.53 5.17 -32.28
CA LYS A 5 27.73 4.30 -31.41
C LYS A 5 26.42 5.00 -31.06
N THR A 6 25.42 4.88 -31.92
CA THR A 6 24.03 5.17 -31.54
C THR A 6 23.55 4.06 -30.60
N ALA A 7 23.60 4.29 -29.30
CA ALA A 7 22.94 3.43 -28.33
C ALA A 7 21.42 3.55 -28.54
N ALA A 8 20.80 2.50 -29.06
CA ALA A 8 19.35 2.39 -29.03
C ALA A 8 18.95 1.97 -27.60
N ALA A 9 18.28 2.86 -26.89
CA ALA A 9 17.62 2.52 -25.63
C ALA A 9 16.42 1.63 -25.97
N LEU A 10 16.64 0.32 -26.00
CA LEU A 10 15.57 -0.66 -26.08
C LEU A 10 14.90 -0.72 -24.71
N ALA A 11 13.83 0.04 -24.53
CA ALA A 11 12.98 -0.07 -23.35
C ALA A 11 12.35 -1.47 -23.36
N ALA A 12 12.92 -2.37 -22.56
CA ALA A 12 12.38 -3.70 -22.36
C ALA A 12 11.10 -3.58 -21.52
N LEU A 13 9.94 -3.71 -22.17
CA LEU A 13 8.67 -3.93 -21.48
C LEU A 13 8.70 -5.37 -20.94
N LEU A 14 9.07 -5.48 -19.67
CA LEU A 14 9.36 -6.74 -18.98
C LEU A 14 8.15 -7.14 -18.14
N PRO A 15 7.47 -8.27 -18.44
CA PRO A 15 6.36 -8.74 -17.61
C PRO A 15 6.92 -9.31 -16.30
N LEU A 16 6.98 -8.47 -15.28
CA LEU A 16 7.28 -8.88 -13.90
C LEU A 16 6.18 -9.81 -13.38
N ALA A 17 6.60 -10.91 -12.74
CA ALA A 17 5.87 -11.62 -11.68
C ALA A 17 4.38 -11.96 -11.88
N THR A 18 3.93 -12.37 -13.09
CA THR A 18 2.57 -12.92 -13.29
C THR A 18 2.33 -14.27 -12.58
N ALA A 19 3.22 -14.67 -11.67
CA ALA A 19 3.12 -15.81 -10.77
C ALA A 19 2.62 -15.41 -9.37
N GLN A 20 2.85 -14.16 -8.92
CA GLN A 20 2.37 -13.69 -7.62
C GLN A 20 1.01 -12.99 -7.70
N THR A 21 0.71 -12.26 -8.78
CA THR A 21 -0.57 -11.57 -8.96
C THR A 21 -1.47 -12.29 -9.95
N TYR A 22 -2.62 -12.77 -9.46
CA TYR A 22 -3.63 -13.46 -10.26
C TYR A 22 -5.00 -13.48 -9.57
N SER A 23 -6.04 -13.54 -10.40
CA SER A 23 -7.43 -13.63 -9.96
C SER A 23 -8.15 -14.76 -10.69
N ASP A 24 -8.73 -15.68 -9.92
CA ASP A 24 -9.67 -16.69 -10.44
C ASP A 24 -10.89 -16.02 -11.07
N CYS A 25 -11.31 -14.87 -10.53
CA CYS A 25 -12.47 -14.13 -10.98
C CYS A 25 -12.26 -12.62 -11.11
N ASP A 26 -11.51 -12.20 -12.13
CA ASP A 26 -11.46 -10.83 -12.62
C ASP A 26 -12.89 -10.25 -12.89
N PRO A 27 -13.36 -9.29 -12.09
CA PRO A 27 -14.71 -8.73 -12.19
C PRO A 27 -14.82 -7.60 -13.23
N LEU A 28 -13.73 -7.16 -13.87
CA LEU A 28 -13.77 -6.24 -15.02
C LEU A 28 -14.28 -6.95 -16.27
N ASN A 29 -14.11 -8.27 -16.34
CA ASN A 29 -14.42 -9.09 -17.51
C ASN A 29 -15.67 -10.00 -17.36
N LYS A 30 -16.20 -10.17 -16.14
CA LYS A 30 -17.29 -11.11 -15.81
C LYS A 30 -17.95 -10.75 -14.48
N THR A 31 -19.16 -11.27 -14.21
CA THR A 31 -19.74 -11.22 -12.86
C THR A 31 -19.13 -12.34 -12.01
N CYS A 32 -18.68 -11.99 -10.81
CA CYS A 32 -17.93 -12.88 -9.93
C CYS A 32 -18.68 -13.18 -8.61
N PRO A 33 -18.21 -14.16 -7.81
CA PRO A 33 -18.65 -14.34 -6.43
C PRO A 33 -18.45 -13.08 -5.58
N ALA A 34 -19.02 -13.09 -4.38
CA ALA A 34 -18.83 -12.04 -3.40
C ALA A 34 -17.62 -12.36 -2.50
N ASP A 35 -16.68 -11.43 -2.37
CA ASP A 35 -15.45 -11.62 -1.59
C ASP A 35 -15.77 -11.79 -0.10
N THR A 36 -15.10 -12.70 0.60
CA THR A 36 -15.22 -12.80 2.06
C THR A 36 -14.66 -11.54 2.70
N ALA A 37 -15.46 -10.80 3.46
CA ALA A 37 -15.04 -9.53 4.06
C ALA A 37 -14.63 -9.67 5.53
N LEU A 38 -13.63 -8.88 5.94
CA LEU A 38 -13.27 -8.75 7.35
C LEU A 38 -14.40 -8.03 8.12
N SER A 39 -15.24 -8.81 8.80
CA SER A 39 -16.44 -8.32 9.48
C SER A 39 -16.20 -7.52 10.76
N SER A 40 -14.96 -7.43 11.24
CA SER A 40 -14.54 -6.56 12.33
C SER A 40 -13.81 -5.32 11.82
N THR A 41 -13.82 -4.24 12.60
CA THR A 41 -12.99 -3.05 12.32
C THR A 41 -11.49 -3.35 12.44
N THR A 42 -11.10 -4.39 13.17
CA THR A 42 -9.69 -4.77 13.39
C THR A 42 -9.47 -6.28 13.29
N PHE A 43 -8.30 -6.66 12.79
CA PHE A 43 -7.72 -8.00 12.82
C PHE A 43 -6.26 -7.90 13.24
N THR A 44 -5.78 -8.84 14.05
CA THR A 44 -4.39 -8.85 14.53
C THR A 44 -3.89 -10.28 14.62
N THR A 45 -2.72 -10.57 14.04
CA THR A 45 -2.01 -11.84 14.21
C THR A 45 -0.66 -11.60 14.87
N ASP A 46 -0.38 -12.34 15.95
CA ASP A 46 0.94 -12.48 16.55
C ASP A 46 1.48 -13.86 16.16
N PHE A 47 2.44 -13.90 15.24
CA PHE A 47 2.99 -15.16 14.74
C PHE A 47 3.96 -15.82 15.73
N THR A 48 4.48 -15.09 16.73
CA THR A 48 5.32 -15.67 17.81
C THR A 48 4.53 -16.66 18.67
N SER A 49 3.20 -16.53 18.68
CA SER A 49 2.27 -17.47 19.33
C SER A 49 2.02 -18.76 18.52
N GLY A 50 2.48 -18.83 17.26
CA GLY A 50 2.14 -19.91 16.32
C GLY A 50 0.69 -19.87 15.80
N SER A 51 0.01 -18.72 15.92
CA SER A 51 -1.36 -18.54 15.41
C SER A 51 -1.39 -18.43 13.88
N PHE A 52 -2.32 -19.16 13.25
CA PHE A 52 -2.58 -19.12 11.80
C PHE A 52 -4.07 -18.92 11.47
N GLY A 53 -4.88 -18.46 12.43
CA GLY A 53 -6.29 -18.16 12.17
C GLY A 53 -6.45 -16.88 11.34
N GLY A 54 -7.30 -16.91 10.31
CA GLY A 54 -7.48 -15.80 9.36
C GLY A 54 -6.53 -15.84 8.15
N TRP A 55 -5.81 -16.95 7.95
CA TRP A 55 -4.80 -17.11 6.89
C TRP A 55 -4.96 -18.42 6.11
N ILE A 56 -4.61 -18.37 4.82
CA ILE A 56 -4.49 -19.50 3.89
C ILE A 56 -3.02 -19.57 3.46
N ALA A 57 -2.44 -20.77 3.43
CA ALA A 57 -1.14 -20.99 2.79
C ALA A 57 -1.37 -21.36 1.32
N THR A 58 -1.00 -20.46 0.41
CA THR A 58 -1.11 -20.68 -1.04
C THR A 58 0.15 -21.37 -1.61
N ALA A 59 1.30 -21.19 -0.97
CA ALA A 59 2.50 -21.98 -1.19
C ALA A 59 3.11 -22.46 0.14
N ASN A 60 3.62 -23.70 0.14
CA ASN A 60 4.13 -24.38 1.33
C ASN A 60 5.53 -23.85 1.75
N ASN A 61 6.04 -24.39 2.87
CA ASN A 61 7.30 -24.03 3.53
C ASN A 61 7.29 -22.70 4.32
N VAL A 62 6.19 -22.48 5.06
CA VAL A 62 6.12 -21.52 6.16
C VAL A 62 6.16 -22.26 7.51
N THR A 63 6.98 -21.78 8.44
CA THR A 63 7.18 -22.37 9.77
C THR A 63 7.07 -21.31 10.87
N PHE A 64 6.75 -21.70 12.10
CA PHE A 64 6.56 -20.75 13.21
C PHE A 64 7.66 -20.90 14.27
N THR A 65 8.18 -19.76 14.70
CA THR A 65 9.27 -19.61 15.67
C THR A 65 8.90 -18.58 16.74
N ASP A 66 9.77 -18.41 17.75
CA ASP A 66 9.64 -17.35 18.74
C ASP A 66 9.93 -15.94 18.17
N GLU A 67 10.55 -15.81 16.99
CA GLU A 67 10.64 -14.52 16.27
C GLU A 67 9.40 -14.22 15.40
N GLY A 68 8.67 -15.25 14.94
CA GLY A 68 7.51 -15.11 14.05
C GLY A 68 7.34 -16.24 13.04
N ALA A 69 6.60 -15.97 11.96
CA ALA A 69 6.43 -16.82 10.80
C ALA A 69 7.63 -16.68 9.85
N ASN A 70 8.36 -17.77 9.65
CA ASN A 70 9.48 -17.87 8.72
C ASN A 70 9.03 -18.45 7.39
N PHE A 71 9.26 -17.71 6.31
CA PHE A 71 9.04 -18.08 4.92
C PHE A 71 10.41 -18.44 4.33
N ILE A 72 10.60 -19.68 3.88
CA ILE A 72 11.94 -20.25 3.64
C ILE A 72 12.13 -20.69 2.17
N ILE A 73 13.20 -20.24 1.52
CA ILE A 73 13.67 -20.76 0.22
C ILE A 73 14.97 -21.52 0.45
N SER A 74 14.92 -22.84 0.28
CA SER A 74 16.04 -23.77 0.37
C SER A 74 16.48 -24.27 -1.01
N GLU A 75 15.57 -24.38 -1.98
CA GLU A 75 15.88 -24.79 -3.35
C GLU A 75 15.02 -24.09 -4.42
N LYS A 76 15.40 -24.30 -5.69
CA LYS A 76 14.77 -23.69 -6.86
C LYS A 76 13.29 -24.07 -6.98
N GLY A 77 12.43 -23.06 -7.14
CA GLY A 77 10.98 -23.22 -7.31
C GLY A 77 10.19 -23.10 -6.01
N GLU A 78 10.83 -22.94 -4.85
CA GLU A 78 10.13 -22.55 -3.62
C GLU A 78 9.78 -21.06 -3.63
N ALA A 79 8.51 -20.74 -3.33
CA ALA A 79 8.02 -19.37 -3.15
C ALA A 79 6.96 -19.30 -2.02
N PRO A 80 7.29 -19.64 -0.76
CA PRO A 80 6.33 -19.71 0.35
C PRO A 80 5.50 -18.43 0.46
N THR A 81 4.18 -18.59 0.48
CA THR A 81 3.23 -17.48 0.43
C THR A 81 2.00 -17.82 1.26
N ILE A 82 1.53 -16.85 2.05
CA ILE A 82 0.26 -16.89 2.76
C ILE A 82 -0.57 -15.65 2.41
N GLU A 83 -1.89 -15.79 2.49
CA GLU A 83 -2.82 -14.68 2.29
C GLU A 83 -3.96 -14.72 3.31
N THR A 84 -4.60 -13.58 3.57
CA THR A 84 -5.75 -13.51 4.50
C THR A 84 -6.96 -14.24 3.93
N ASP A 85 -7.70 -14.98 4.76
CA ASP A 85 -8.95 -15.67 4.36
C ASP A 85 -10.15 -14.71 4.13
N PHE A 86 -9.86 -13.41 4.20
CA PHE A 86 -10.74 -12.28 3.98
C PHE A 86 -10.05 -11.18 3.18
N TYR A 87 -10.87 -10.25 2.67
CA TYR A 87 -10.50 -8.97 2.10
C TYR A 87 -10.90 -7.86 3.07
N PHE A 88 -10.29 -6.68 2.96
CA PHE A 88 -10.73 -5.45 3.63
C PHE A 88 -10.84 -4.31 2.59
N PHE A 89 -11.64 -3.29 2.90
CA PHE A 89 -12.00 -2.27 1.91
C PHE A 89 -11.78 -0.85 2.47
N PHE A 90 -10.67 -0.26 2.05
CA PHE A 90 -9.98 0.87 2.69
C PHE A 90 -9.61 0.59 4.16
N GLY A 91 -8.59 1.30 4.64
CA GLY A 91 -8.09 1.12 6.00
C GLY A 91 -6.59 1.19 6.11
N LYS A 92 -6.03 0.33 6.95
CA LYS A 92 -4.60 0.29 7.22
C LYS A 92 -4.11 -1.14 7.42
N ALA A 93 -3.01 -1.49 6.79
CA ALA A 93 -2.25 -2.71 7.05
C ALA A 93 -0.89 -2.36 7.65
N GLU A 94 -0.50 -3.05 8.71
CA GLU A 94 0.77 -2.93 9.42
C GLU A 94 1.39 -4.32 9.55
N VAL A 95 2.64 -4.47 9.09
CA VAL A 95 3.37 -5.74 9.08
C VAL A 95 4.73 -5.52 9.71
N VAL A 96 5.05 -6.29 10.75
CA VAL A 96 6.37 -6.27 11.39
C VAL A 96 7.23 -7.37 10.76
N MET A 97 8.14 -6.98 9.87
CA MET A 97 8.92 -7.89 9.02
C MET A 97 10.42 -7.63 9.13
N LYS A 98 11.20 -8.72 9.08
CA LYS A 98 12.62 -8.77 8.74
C LYS A 98 12.73 -9.51 7.41
N ALA A 99 13.27 -8.85 6.38
CA ALA A 99 13.38 -9.39 5.04
C ALA A 99 14.41 -10.53 4.95
N ALA A 100 14.34 -11.33 3.89
CA ALA A 100 15.40 -12.27 3.57
C ALA A 100 16.63 -11.57 2.98
N SER A 101 17.82 -12.10 3.26
CA SER A 101 19.04 -11.80 2.51
C SER A 101 19.20 -12.72 1.29
N GLY A 102 20.12 -12.38 0.40
CA GLY A 102 20.48 -13.16 -0.79
C GLY A 102 20.26 -12.40 -2.10
N THR A 103 21.20 -12.49 -3.03
CA THR A 103 21.06 -11.87 -4.36
C THR A 103 19.87 -12.49 -5.10
N GLY A 104 19.04 -11.65 -5.73
CA GLY A 104 17.86 -12.11 -6.45
C GLY A 104 16.68 -12.57 -5.58
N ILE A 105 16.84 -12.66 -4.25
CA ILE A 105 15.75 -13.00 -3.33
C ILE A 105 14.93 -11.75 -3.07
N CYS A 106 13.60 -11.89 -3.11
CA CYS A 106 12.66 -10.83 -2.84
C CYS A 106 11.70 -11.23 -1.71
N SER A 107 11.42 -10.28 -0.80
CA SER A 107 10.50 -10.42 0.33
C SER A 107 9.35 -9.42 0.19
N SER A 108 8.13 -9.92 0.08
CA SER A 108 6.98 -9.23 -0.49
C SER A 108 5.86 -9.05 0.54
N ILE A 109 5.31 -7.83 0.62
CA ILE A 109 4.10 -7.49 1.39
C ILE A 109 3.11 -6.87 0.42
N VAL A 110 2.12 -7.63 -0.05
CA VAL A 110 1.22 -7.22 -1.15
C VAL A 110 -0.22 -7.15 -0.67
N LEU A 111 -0.89 -6.02 -0.90
CA LEU A 111 -2.34 -5.91 -0.91
C LEU A 111 -2.80 -6.14 -2.35
N GLU A 112 -3.67 -7.12 -2.60
CA GLU A 112 -4.16 -7.46 -3.94
C GLU A 112 -5.68 -7.63 -3.94
N SER A 113 -6.34 -7.15 -5.00
CA SER A 113 -7.77 -7.30 -5.27
C SER A 113 -8.06 -8.29 -6.40
N ASP A 114 -9.30 -8.75 -6.51
CA ASP A 114 -9.69 -9.64 -7.60
C ASP A 114 -9.74 -8.95 -8.99
N ASP A 115 -9.70 -7.60 -9.07
CA ASP A 115 -9.47 -6.86 -10.32
C ASP A 115 -8.03 -6.39 -10.55
N LEU A 116 -7.08 -6.83 -9.71
CA LEU A 116 -5.64 -6.48 -9.82
C LEU A 116 -5.37 -4.96 -9.67
N ASP A 117 -6.18 -4.26 -8.89
CA ASP A 117 -5.66 -3.15 -8.07
C ASP A 117 -4.75 -3.73 -6.96
N GLU A 118 -3.61 -3.08 -6.73
CA GLU A 118 -2.49 -3.62 -5.94
C GLU A 118 -1.71 -2.50 -5.21
N ILE A 119 -1.25 -2.77 -3.97
CA ILE A 119 -0.32 -1.92 -3.20
C ILE A 119 0.70 -2.81 -2.49
N ASP A 120 1.99 -2.57 -2.69
CA ASP A 120 3.05 -3.48 -2.25
C ASP A 120 4.24 -2.82 -1.51
N TRP A 121 5.11 -3.69 -0.98
CA TRP A 121 6.48 -3.44 -0.56
C TRP A 121 7.37 -4.62 -0.98
N GLU A 122 8.44 -4.35 -1.73
CA GLU A 122 9.37 -5.39 -2.19
C GLU A 122 10.80 -5.14 -1.67
N ALA A 123 11.28 -6.01 -0.78
CA ALA A 123 12.63 -5.94 -0.21
C ALA A 123 13.56 -6.95 -0.89
N LEU A 124 14.59 -6.45 -1.57
CA LEU A 124 15.59 -7.28 -2.24
C LEU A 124 16.71 -7.68 -1.27
N GLY A 125 17.01 -8.98 -1.18
CA GLY A 125 18.01 -9.52 -0.26
C GLY A 125 19.46 -9.13 -0.56
N GLY A 126 19.72 -8.51 -1.71
CA GLY A 126 21.00 -7.89 -2.06
C GLY A 126 21.13 -6.40 -1.73
N ASP A 127 20.03 -5.68 -1.43
CA ASP A 127 20.07 -4.24 -1.11
C ASP A 127 19.77 -3.99 0.37
N THR A 128 20.80 -3.72 1.14
CA THR A 128 20.71 -3.50 2.59
C THR A 128 20.37 -2.06 2.99
N THR A 129 19.91 -1.23 2.04
CA THR A 129 19.78 0.23 2.23
C THR A 129 18.42 0.84 1.85
N GLN A 130 17.56 0.07 1.18
CA GLN A 130 16.26 0.55 0.70
C GLN A 130 15.28 -0.61 0.46
N ILE A 131 14.01 -0.27 0.34
CA ILE A 131 12.89 -1.16 -0.02
C ILE A 131 12.09 -0.51 -1.15
N GLU A 132 11.58 -1.27 -2.12
CA GLU A 132 10.67 -0.72 -3.12
C GLU A 132 9.27 -0.54 -2.52
N THR A 133 8.57 0.48 -3.00
CA THR A 133 7.12 0.57 -2.92
C THR A 133 6.61 0.66 -4.36
N ASN A 134 5.57 -0.08 -4.70
CA ASN A 134 4.95 -0.03 -6.01
C ASN A 134 3.41 0.00 -5.86
N TYR A 135 2.70 0.08 -6.98
CA TYR A 135 1.24 -0.05 -7.03
C TYR A 135 0.79 -0.39 -8.45
N PHE A 136 -0.28 -1.17 -8.58
CA PHE A 136 -0.94 -1.40 -9.85
C PHE A 136 -2.44 -1.08 -9.74
N GLY A 137 -3.04 -0.73 -10.88
CA GLY A 137 -4.46 -0.46 -10.97
C GLY A 137 -5.05 -1.20 -12.16
N LYS A 138 -6.09 -2.00 -11.93
CA LYS A 138 -6.75 -2.87 -12.93
C LYS A 138 -5.76 -3.72 -13.75
N GLY A 139 -4.71 -4.24 -13.12
CA GLY A 139 -3.67 -5.07 -13.75
C GLY A 139 -2.88 -4.38 -14.87
N ASP A 140 -2.92 -3.04 -14.96
CA ASP A 140 -2.29 -2.32 -16.05
C ASP A 140 -0.76 -2.31 -15.89
N THR A 141 -0.06 -3.09 -16.72
CA THR A 141 1.41 -3.14 -16.79
C THR A 141 1.98 -2.39 -18.00
N SER A 142 1.24 -1.41 -18.54
CA SER A 142 1.69 -0.58 -19.69
C SER A 142 2.81 0.41 -19.33
N SER A 143 3.01 0.65 -18.03
CA SER A 143 4.08 1.49 -17.48
C SER A 143 4.67 0.86 -16.20
N TYR A 144 5.98 1.00 -16.03
CA TYR A 144 6.74 0.54 -14.84
C TYR A 144 7.35 1.74 -14.09
N ASP A 145 6.68 2.91 -14.19
CA ASP A 145 7.07 4.19 -13.60
C ASP A 145 6.50 4.41 -12.18
N ARG A 146 6.04 3.31 -11.55
CA ARG A 146 5.30 3.30 -10.28
C ARG A 146 6.15 2.83 -9.09
N ALA A 147 7.25 2.13 -9.37
CA ALA A 147 8.29 1.82 -8.40
C ALA A 147 8.83 3.11 -7.74
N THR A 148 9.03 3.10 -6.43
CA THR A 148 9.73 4.17 -5.70
C THR A 148 10.45 3.59 -4.49
N TRP A 149 11.75 3.78 -4.44
CA TRP A 149 12.63 3.25 -3.41
C TRP A 149 12.65 4.14 -2.17
N ALA A 150 12.36 3.55 -1.01
CA ALA A 150 12.40 4.19 0.29
C ALA A 150 13.61 3.72 1.09
N THR A 151 14.41 4.64 1.63
CA THR A 151 15.58 4.30 2.45
C THR A 151 15.18 3.62 3.75
N VAL A 152 15.75 2.45 4.02
CA VAL A 152 15.62 1.70 5.29
C VAL A 152 16.97 1.08 5.63
N SER A 153 17.40 1.18 6.88
CA SER A 153 18.66 0.58 7.31
C SER A 153 18.49 -0.93 7.48
N THR A 154 19.30 -1.73 6.80
CA THR A 154 19.49 -3.16 7.12
C THR A 154 18.19 -3.97 7.25
N PRO A 155 17.23 -3.89 6.31
CA PRO A 155 15.92 -4.54 6.44
C PRO A 155 15.99 -6.07 6.53
N GLN A 156 17.13 -6.68 6.18
CA GLN A 156 17.41 -8.12 6.33
C GLN A 156 17.95 -8.51 7.72
N GLU A 157 18.48 -7.56 8.49
CA GLU A 157 19.03 -7.80 9.83
C GLU A 157 18.05 -7.39 10.93
N THR A 158 17.27 -6.33 10.71
CA THR A 158 16.35 -5.73 11.69
C THR A 158 14.89 -5.87 11.30
N PHE A 159 14.02 -6.09 12.29
CA PHE A 159 12.58 -5.98 12.10
C PHE A 159 12.18 -4.51 11.97
N HIS A 160 11.40 -4.20 10.94
CA HIS A 160 10.77 -2.89 10.73
C HIS A 160 9.25 -3.05 10.67
N THR A 161 8.53 -1.98 11.02
CA THR A 161 7.08 -1.89 10.85
C THR A 161 6.78 -1.22 9.51
N TYR A 162 6.36 -2.01 8.54
CA TYR A 162 5.89 -1.53 7.23
C TYR A 162 4.39 -1.26 7.32
N THR A 163 3.98 -0.04 6.97
CA THR A 163 2.59 0.41 7.11
C THR A 163 2.07 0.96 5.79
N VAL A 164 0.93 0.46 5.35
CA VAL A 164 0.10 1.07 4.29
C VAL A 164 -1.17 1.62 4.94
N GLU A 165 -1.40 2.93 4.89
CA GLU A 165 -2.74 3.50 5.09
C GLU A 165 -3.34 3.85 3.72
N TRP A 166 -4.50 3.28 3.41
CA TRP A 166 -5.13 3.28 2.10
C TRP A 166 -6.57 3.80 2.21
N THR A 167 -6.85 4.90 1.52
CA THR A 167 -8.16 5.60 1.56
C THR A 167 -8.65 5.91 0.13
N GLU A 168 -9.91 6.33 -0.03
CA GLU A 168 -10.41 6.88 -1.31
C GLU A 168 -9.55 8.04 -1.86
N SER A 169 -8.85 8.77 -0.99
CA SER A 169 -8.16 10.02 -1.33
C SER A 169 -6.67 9.87 -1.62
N ALA A 170 -6.00 8.98 -0.87
CA ALA A 170 -4.57 8.75 -0.95
C ALA A 170 -4.16 7.44 -0.27
N THR A 171 -3.08 6.84 -0.77
CA THR A 171 -2.35 5.72 -0.17
C THR A 171 -1.03 6.26 0.39
N THR A 172 -0.68 5.87 1.60
CA THR A 172 0.51 6.35 2.32
C THR A 172 1.30 5.18 2.88
N TRP A 173 2.54 5.05 2.44
CA TRP A 173 3.52 4.07 2.91
C TRP A 173 4.37 4.72 4.02
N SER A 174 4.53 4.01 5.14
CA SER A 174 5.40 4.42 6.25
C SER A 174 6.29 3.27 6.72
N ILE A 175 7.50 3.59 7.16
CA ILE A 175 8.43 2.67 7.82
C ILE A 175 8.63 3.18 9.25
N ASP A 176 8.43 2.31 10.24
CA ASP A 176 8.56 2.62 11.67
C ASP A 176 7.79 3.89 12.11
N GLY A 177 6.60 4.07 11.54
CA GLY A 177 5.73 5.23 11.78
C GLY A 177 6.16 6.53 11.08
N THR A 178 7.20 6.51 10.25
CA THR A 178 7.65 7.64 9.42
C THR A 178 7.16 7.47 7.98
N VAL A 179 6.37 8.43 7.49
CA VAL A 179 5.90 8.43 6.09
C VAL A 179 7.07 8.53 5.12
N VAL A 180 7.15 7.59 4.18
CA VAL A 180 8.17 7.56 3.12
C VAL A 180 7.60 7.89 1.74
N ARG A 181 6.31 7.59 1.49
CA ARG A 181 5.62 7.88 0.23
C ARG A 181 4.14 8.15 0.46
N THR A 182 3.57 9.05 -0.33
CA THR A 182 2.12 9.19 -0.50
C THR A 182 1.79 9.24 -2.00
N LEU A 183 0.78 8.50 -2.42
CA LEU A 183 0.15 8.53 -3.75
C LEU A 183 -1.25 9.12 -3.58
N ALA A 184 -1.51 10.30 -4.14
CA ALA A 184 -2.87 10.82 -4.18
C ALA A 184 -3.68 10.17 -5.32
N TYR A 185 -4.99 10.07 -5.14
CA TYR A 185 -5.92 9.55 -6.16
C TYR A 185 -5.71 10.19 -7.55
N SER A 186 -5.46 11.50 -7.59
CA SER A 186 -5.18 12.25 -8.83
C SER A 186 -3.95 11.78 -9.61
N ASP A 187 -2.96 11.25 -8.91
CA ASP A 187 -1.61 11.06 -9.45
C ASP A 187 -1.52 9.69 -10.13
N ALA A 188 -2.32 8.72 -9.66
CA ALA A 188 -2.55 7.42 -10.28
C ALA A 188 -3.46 7.52 -11.52
N GLN A 189 -2.96 8.21 -12.55
CA GLN A 189 -3.65 8.48 -13.82
C GLN A 189 -5.05 9.09 -13.63
N SER A 190 -5.16 10.19 -12.86
CA SER A 190 -6.44 10.86 -12.54
C SER A 190 -7.48 9.94 -11.88
N GLY A 191 -7.03 8.94 -11.11
CA GLY A 191 -7.86 7.96 -10.42
C GLY A 191 -8.04 6.64 -11.15
N THR A 192 -7.82 6.63 -12.47
CA THR A 192 -8.11 5.44 -13.31
C THR A 192 -7.16 4.26 -13.06
N ARG A 193 -6.07 4.48 -12.33
CA ARG A 193 -5.13 3.45 -11.86
C ARG A 193 -4.89 3.52 -10.35
N TYR A 194 -5.76 4.20 -9.62
CA TYR A 194 -5.66 4.26 -8.16
C TYR A 194 -6.22 2.97 -7.55
N PRO A 195 -5.49 2.27 -6.67
CA PRO A 195 -6.00 1.07 -5.99
C PRO A 195 -7.22 1.41 -5.13
N GLN A 196 -8.37 0.83 -5.43
CA GLN A 196 -9.65 1.34 -4.92
C GLN A 196 -10.73 0.28 -4.71
N THR A 197 -10.40 -1.00 -4.81
CA THR A 197 -11.31 -2.14 -4.65
C THR A 197 -10.86 -3.01 -3.46
N PRO A 198 -11.70 -3.91 -2.92
CA PRO A 198 -11.34 -4.70 -1.74
C PRO A 198 -10.07 -5.52 -1.96
N MET A 199 -9.17 -5.54 -0.97
CA MET A 199 -7.89 -6.26 -1.07
C MET A 199 -7.70 -7.27 0.07
N ARG A 200 -7.15 -8.44 -0.27
CA ARG A 200 -6.54 -9.40 0.66
C ARG A 200 -5.09 -9.00 0.93
N LEU A 201 -4.55 -9.30 2.11
CA LEU A 201 -3.12 -9.14 2.41
C LEU A 201 -2.40 -10.45 2.14
N LYS A 202 -1.36 -10.40 1.31
CA LYS A 202 -0.45 -11.51 0.97
C LYS A 202 0.93 -11.21 1.54
N LEU A 203 1.60 -12.26 2.02
CA LEU A 203 2.95 -12.22 2.56
C LEU A 203 3.72 -13.39 1.96
N GLY A 204 4.89 -13.14 1.38
CA GLY A 204 5.67 -14.22 0.78
C GLY A 204 7.09 -13.83 0.40
N ILE A 205 7.86 -14.84 0.04
CA ILE A 205 9.26 -14.74 -0.40
C ILE A 205 9.40 -15.47 -1.73
N TRP A 206 10.18 -14.94 -2.67
CA TRP A 206 10.42 -15.56 -3.97
C TRP A 206 11.81 -15.24 -4.52
N ALA A 207 12.28 -16.07 -5.46
CA ALA A 207 13.57 -15.90 -6.12
C ALA A 207 13.40 -15.18 -7.47
N ALA A 208 13.23 -13.87 -7.44
CA ALA A 208 13.15 -13.01 -8.62
C ALA A 208 14.42 -13.04 -9.49
N GLY A 209 15.56 -13.37 -8.89
CA GLY A 209 16.82 -13.65 -9.59
C GLY A 209 16.98 -15.09 -10.09
N ASP A 210 15.94 -15.91 -10.14
CA ASP A 210 16.08 -17.23 -10.75
C ASP A 210 16.31 -17.12 -12.26
N SER A 211 17.36 -17.78 -12.76
CA SER A 211 17.65 -18.16 -14.16
C SER A 211 16.49 -18.49 -15.12
N SER A 212 15.27 -18.73 -14.65
CA SER A 212 14.07 -18.92 -15.50
C SER A 212 13.12 -17.72 -15.58
N GLU A 213 13.32 -16.70 -14.74
CA GLU A 213 12.60 -15.43 -14.81
C GLU A 213 13.08 -14.56 -16.00
N PRO A 214 12.34 -13.51 -16.39
CA PRO A 214 12.80 -12.56 -17.40
C PRO A 214 14.11 -11.88 -16.98
N GLU A 215 15.04 -11.70 -17.92
CA GLU A 215 16.36 -11.04 -17.72
C GLU A 215 16.27 -9.76 -16.86
N GLY A 216 15.28 -8.90 -17.12
CA GLY A 216 15.12 -7.64 -16.39
C GLY A 216 14.42 -7.76 -15.03
N THR A 217 13.77 -8.88 -14.74
CA THR A 217 13.34 -9.25 -13.37
C THR A 217 14.55 -9.68 -12.55
N ILE A 218 15.48 -10.43 -13.16
CA ILE A 218 16.78 -10.78 -12.57
C ILE A 218 17.64 -9.51 -12.38
N GLU A 219 17.68 -8.59 -13.34
CA GLU A 219 18.38 -7.29 -13.23
C GLU A 219 17.76 -6.42 -12.11
N TRP A 220 16.43 -6.31 -12.05
CA TRP A 220 15.70 -5.61 -10.97
C TRP A 220 16.05 -6.21 -9.60
N ALA A 221 16.06 -7.53 -9.47
CA ALA A 221 16.34 -8.24 -8.23
C ALA A 221 17.84 -8.21 -7.80
N GLY A 222 18.70 -7.54 -8.57
CA GLY A 222 20.12 -7.35 -8.27
C GLY A 222 21.06 -8.44 -8.80
N GLY A 223 20.56 -9.39 -9.58
CA GLY A 223 21.34 -10.47 -10.21
C GLY A 223 20.79 -11.88 -9.96
N GLU A 224 21.48 -12.89 -10.51
CA GLU A 224 21.10 -14.29 -10.36
C GLU A 224 21.17 -14.78 -8.91
N THR A 225 20.21 -15.61 -8.49
CA THR A 225 20.16 -16.27 -7.18
C THR A 225 21.02 -17.54 -7.15
N ASP A 226 22.07 -17.55 -6.33
CA ASP A 226 22.80 -18.78 -5.99
C ASP A 226 22.14 -19.49 -4.81
N TYR A 227 21.30 -20.48 -5.10
CA TYR A 227 20.64 -21.31 -4.09
C TYR A 227 21.60 -22.04 -3.13
N SER A 228 22.90 -22.12 -3.41
CA SER A 228 23.88 -22.72 -2.49
C SER A 228 24.31 -21.81 -1.34
N ASP A 229 23.99 -20.51 -1.39
CA ASP A 229 24.09 -19.58 -0.25
C ASP A 229 22.87 -19.68 0.71
N GLY A 230 21.87 -20.49 0.37
CA GLY A 230 20.65 -20.69 1.16
C GLY A 230 20.83 -21.57 2.43
N PRO A 231 19.75 -21.75 3.22
CA PRO A 231 18.40 -21.29 2.97
C PRO A 231 18.20 -19.81 3.27
N PHE A 232 17.47 -19.12 2.40
CA PHE A 232 17.03 -17.74 2.59
C PHE A 232 15.75 -17.73 3.43
N THR A 233 15.57 -16.74 4.30
CA THR A 233 14.40 -16.70 5.21
C THR A 233 13.94 -15.27 5.46
N MET A 234 12.68 -15.00 5.12
CA MET A 234 11.93 -13.82 5.55
C MET A 234 11.18 -14.16 6.83
N THR A 235 11.16 -13.27 7.82
CA THR A 235 10.42 -13.46 9.07
C THR A 235 9.38 -12.36 9.26
N VAL A 236 8.11 -12.73 9.45
CA VAL A 236 7.04 -11.81 9.85
C VAL A 236 6.64 -12.10 11.29
N GLN A 237 6.83 -11.13 12.17
CA GLN A 237 6.53 -11.25 13.60
C GLN A 237 5.05 -11.07 13.90
N SER A 238 4.42 -10.04 13.30
CA SER A 238 3.00 -9.74 13.53
C SER A 238 2.39 -8.93 12.40
N VAL A 239 1.05 -8.95 12.35
CA VAL A 239 0.20 -8.22 11.40
C VAL A 239 -0.93 -7.54 12.16
N SER A 240 -1.22 -6.28 11.82
CA SER A 240 -2.36 -5.49 12.30
C SER A 240 -3.09 -4.90 11.09
N ILE A 241 -4.37 -5.23 10.93
CA ILE A 241 -5.25 -4.68 9.88
C ILE A 241 -6.38 -3.92 10.56
N THR A 242 -6.63 -2.70 10.11
CA THR A 242 -7.84 -1.94 10.41
C THR A 242 -8.66 -1.83 9.13
N ASN A 243 -9.91 -2.29 9.14
CA ASN A 243 -10.85 -2.20 8.02
C ASN A 243 -11.76 -0.99 8.21
N TYR A 244 -11.77 -0.04 7.27
CA TYR A 244 -12.62 1.15 7.34
C TYR A 244 -14.05 0.88 6.85
N ASN A 245 -14.29 -0.21 6.10
CA ASN A 245 -15.63 -0.65 5.69
C ASN A 245 -15.90 -2.13 6.05
N PRO A 246 -16.07 -2.49 7.34
CA PRO A 246 -16.41 -3.85 7.75
C PRO A 246 -17.75 -4.32 7.17
N GLY A 247 -17.79 -5.59 6.76
CA GLY A 247 -18.97 -6.25 6.20
C GLY A 247 -18.88 -7.76 6.29
N SER A 248 -19.91 -8.48 5.83
CA SER A 248 -19.87 -9.95 5.70
C SER A 248 -19.36 -10.44 4.35
N SER A 249 -19.51 -9.63 3.31
CA SER A 249 -18.86 -9.80 2.01
C SER A 249 -18.83 -8.49 1.24
N TYR A 250 -17.97 -8.40 0.23
CA TYR A 250 -17.99 -7.35 -0.78
C TYR A 250 -18.56 -7.87 -2.09
N THR A 251 -19.08 -7.00 -2.96
CA THR A 251 -19.58 -7.41 -4.28
C THR A 251 -19.42 -6.28 -5.28
N TYR A 252 -18.67 -6.54 -6.33
CA TYR A 252 -18.63 -5.70 -7.54
C TYR A 252 -20.01 -5.73 -8.21
N SER A 253 -20.75 -4.62 -8.16
CA SER A 253 -22.12 -4.54 -8.70
C SER A 253 -22.18 -4.28 -10.21
N ASP A 254 -21.06 -3.87 -10.81
CA ASP A 254 -20.82 -3.79 -12.24
C ASP A 254 -19.34 -4.12 -12.57
N ASN A 255 -18.92 -3.89 -13.81
CA ASN A 255 -17.59 -4.24 -14.32
C ASN A 255 -16.63 -3.03 -14.42
N SER A 256 -16.87 -1.95 -13.69
CA SER A 256 -16.01 -0.74 -13.71
C SER A 256 -14.67 -0.92 -12.99
N GLY A 257 -14.67 -1.64 -11.86
CA GLY A 257 -13.59 -1.58 -10.88
C GLY A 257 -13.52 -0.24 -10.13
N ASP A 258 -14.51 0.65 -10.27
CA ASP A 258 -14.59 1.88 -9.49
C ASP A 258 -15.02 1.54 -8.06
N TYR A 259 -14.45 2.19 -7.04
CA TYR A 259 -14.78 1.93 -5.64
C TYR A 259 -16.28 2.11 -5.32
N THR A 260 -16.96 2.96 -6.09
CA THR A 260 -18.40 3.22 -5.97
C THR A 260 -19.29 2.07 -6.45
N SER A 261 -18.73 1.08 -7.17
CA SER A 261 -19.42 -0.15 -7.58
C SER A 261 -19.45 -1.22 -6.46
N ILE A 262 -18.66 -1.05 -5.40
CA ILE A 262 -18.46 -2.04 -4.34
C ILE A 262 -19.61 -2.00 -3.32
N VAL A 263 -20.42 -3.06 -3.30
CA VAL A 263 -21.51 -3.23 -2.33
C VAL A 263 -20.98 -3.95 -1.08
N VAL A 264 -20.94 -3.23 0.05
CA VAL A 264 -20.61 -3.80 1.36
C VAL A 264 -21.84 -4.50 1.95
N ASN A 265 -21.87 -5.84 1.86
CA ASN A 265 -22.98 -6.65 2.35
C ASN A 265 -22.92 -6.79 3.88
N ASN A 266 -23.80 -6.09 4.59
CA ASN A 266 -23.97 -6.28 6.03
C ASN A 266 -24.87 -7.49 6.33
N GLY A 267 -24.31 -8.49 7.03
CA GLY A 267 -24.81 -9.88 7.14
C GLY A 267 -26.16 -10.08 7.84
N THR A 268 -27.23 -9.50 7.30
CA THR A 268 -28.60 -9.86 7.67
C THR A 268 -28.92 -11.20 7.04
N SER A 269 -29.00 -12.26 7.85
CA SER A 269 -29.43 -13.59 7.40
C SER A 269 -30.88 -13.53 6.90
N SER A 270 -31.06 -13.26 5.60
CA SER A 270 -32.36 -13.13 4.94
C SER A 270 -33.02 -14.49 4.78
N SER A 271 -33.54 -14.99 5.91
CA SER A 271 -34.32 -16.22 5.99
C SER A 271 -35.57 -16.07 5.12
N THR A 272 -35.46 -16.57 3.88
CA THR A 272 -36.51 -16.48 2.85
C THR A 272 -37.66 -17.43 3.21
N THR A 273 -38.47 -16.99 4.17
CA THR A 273 -39.75 -17.60 4.51
C THR A 273 -40.73 -17.24 3.41
N GLY A 274 -40.76 -18.06 2.36
CA GLY A 274 -41.72 -17.90 1.26
C GLY A 274 -43.15 -17.88 1.80
N SER A 275 -43.90 -16.83 1.47
CA SER A 275 -45.32 -16.72 1.79
C SER A 275 -46.06 -16.04 0.64
N THR A 276 -46.63 -16.87 -0.23
CA THR A 276 -47.57 -16.47 -1.26
C THR A 276 -48.87 -15.95 -0.65
N THR A 277 -49.47 -14.89 -1.24
CA THR A 277 -50.92 -14.75 -1.57
C THR A 277 -51.39 -13.28 -1.53
N SER A 278 -51.62 -12.74 -2.72
CA SER A 278 -52.75 -11.88 -3.14
C SER A 278 -53.36 -10.79 -2.21
N SER A 279 -53.13 -9.55 -2.61
CA SER A 279 -54.14 -8.48 -2.87
C SER A 279 -55.51 -8.50 -2.15
N SER A 280 -55.81 -7.47 -1.36
CA SER A 280 -57.14 -6.79 -1.27
C SER A 280 -57.05 -5.49 -0.45
N SER A 281 -58.15 -4.72 -0.31
CA SER A 281 -58.09 -3.25 -0.12
C SER A 281 -58.93 -2.67 1.04
N ALA A 282 -58.43 -1.55 1.60
CA ALA A 282 -59.15 -0.38 2.13
C ALA A 282 -59.88 -0.42 3.51
N SER A 283 -60.11 0.80 4.04
CA SER A 283 -61.15 1.22 5.03
C SER A 283 -60.77 1.47 6.50
N THR A 284 -60.28 2.69 6.77
CA THR A 284 -60.72 3.67 7.80
C THR A 284 -61.58 3.24 9.01
N SER A 285 -61.19 3.62 10.25
CA SER A 285 -62.03 4.34 11.26
C SER A 285 -61.26 4.66 12.57
N THR A 286 -61.92 5.28 13.57
CA THR A 286 -61.31 6.12 14.62
C THR A 286 -61.65 5.71 16.08
N SER A 287 -60.91 6.30 17.06
CA SER A 287 -61.31 6.55 18.48
C SER A 287 -61.50 5.33 19.42
N SER A 288 -61.36 5.40 20.75
CA SER A 288 -60.71 6.37 21.68
C SER A 288 -60.79 5.88 23.15
N THR A 289 -59.74 6.10 23.98
CA THR A 289 -59.78 6.01 25.47
C THR A 289 -60.13 4.58 26.02
N SER A 290 -59.88 4.12 27.25
CA SER A 290 -59.38 4.64 28.55
C SER A 290 -58.83 3.42 29.35
N SER A 291 -58.15 3.47 30.50
CA SER A 291 -57.30 4.42 31.25
C SER A 291 -57.03 3.80 32.64
N ASN A 292 -55.90 4.02 33.32
CA ASN A 292 -55.84 3.75 34.76
C ASN A 292 -54.91 4.69 35.57
N THR A 293 -55.29 4.96 36.82
CA THR A 293 -54.63 5.87 37.77
C THR A 293 -54.15 5.13 39.02
N GLY A 294 -53.17 5.66 39.76
CA GLY A 294 -52.71 5.03 41.00
C GLY A 294 -51.44 5.64 41.62
N SER A 295 -51.53 6.86 42.15
CA SER A 295 -50.39 7.55 42.78
C SER A 295 -50.35 7.37 44.31
N THR A 296 -49.16 7.20 44.88
CA THR A 296 -48.87 7.54 46.29
C THR A 296 -47.47 8.10 46.44
N SER A 297 -47.30 9.05 47.37
CA SER A 297 -46.07 9.82 47.60
C SER A 297 -45.61 9.74 49.06
N SER A 298 -44.33 9.99 49.31
CA SER A 298 -43.79 10.29 50.65
C SER A 298 -42.58 11.23 50.55
N THR A 299 -42.41 12.09 51.56
CA THR A 299 -41.59 13.32 51.49
C THR A 299 -40.56 13.37 52.63
N SER A 300 -39.42 14.04 52.44
CA SER A 300 -38.52 14.42 53.56
C SER A 300 -37.70 15.69 53.30
N SER A 301 -37.65 16.60 54.29
CA SER A 301 -36.81 17.81 54.42
C SER A 301 -36.73 18.19 55.91
N ASN A 302 -36.00 19.19 56.42
CA ASN A 302 -35.20 20.31 55.87
C ASN A 302 -33.98 20.53 56.82
N THR A 303 -32.89 21.24 56.49
CA THR A 303 -32.61 22.70 56.61
C THR A 303 -31.12 22.93 56.23
N GLY A 304 -30.62 24.07 55.74
CA GLY A 304 -30.45 25.39 56.40
C GLY A 304 -29.36 25.36 57.50
N SER A 305 -28.39 26.28 57.64
CA SER A 305 -27.94 27.51 56.93
C SER A 305 -26.49 27.86 57.42
N GLY A 306 -25.67 28.79 56.92
CA GLY A 306 -25.75 29.83 55.87
C GLY A 306 -24.58 30.85 56.02
N SER A 307 -24.69 32.05 55.41
CA SER A 307 -23.82 33.26 55.56
C SER A 307 -22.44 33.31 54.86
N GLY A 308 -22.06 34.50 54.35
CA GLY A 308 -20.71 34.85 53.86
C GLY A 308 -20.71 35.59 52.52
N SER A 309 -20.05 36.76 52.41
CA SER A 309 -20.12 37.63 51.21
C SER A 309 -18.78 38.26 50.79
N SER A 310 -18.79 38.82 49.57
CA SER A 310 -18.04 40.00 49.09
C SER A 310 -16.52 39.95 48.80
N THR A 311 -16.23 40.18 47.52
CA THR A 311 -15.19 41.08 46.93
C THR A 311 -13.69 40.76 46.96
N SER A 312 -13.04 41.13 45.85
CA SER A 312 -11.63 40.97 45.52
C SER A 312 -10.72 42.11 46.05
N ALA A 313 -9.44 41.82 46.29
CA ALA A 313 -8.36 42.81 46.28
C ALA A 313 -6.98 42.15 46.00
N SER A 314 -6.04 42.92 45.46
CA SER A 314 -4.83 42.46 44.73
C SER A 314 -3.49 42.97 45.29
N SER A 315 -2.40 42.21 45.08
CA SER A 315 -1.01 42.71 44.86
C SER A 315 -0.10 41.53 44.42
N ALA A 316 0.78 41.56 43.40
CA ALA A 316 1.76 42.55 42.89
C ALA A 316 3.04 42.63 43.76
N ALA A 317 4.29 42.75 43.27
CA ALA A 317 4.93 42.69 41.93
C ALA A 317 6.36 42.07 42.11
N ALA A 318 7.38 42.04 41.22
CA ALA A 318 7.75 42.57 39.88
C ALA A 318 8.80 41.57 39.28
N ALA A 319 9.16 41.45 37.99
CA ALA A 319 9.26 42.33 36.79
C ALA A 319 10.54 43.21 36.69
N GLY A 320 11.40 42.97 35.67
CA GLY A 320 12.62 43.75 35.37
C GLY A 320 13.42 43.27 34.14
N SER A 321 13.75 44.17 33.21
CA SER A 321 14.56 43.90 31.99
C SER A 321 15.33 45.14 31.55
N SER A 322 16.50 44.99 30.92
CA SER A 322 17.29 46.07 30.30
C SER A 322 18.41 45.52 29.39
N SER A 323 18.92 46.36 28.49
CA SER A 323 19.89 46.00 27.45
C SER A 323 21.09 46.95 27.42
N ALA A 324 22.11 46.56 26.65
CA ALA A 324 23.09 47.41 25.92
C ALA A 324 24.52 47.64 26.47
N LEU A 325 25.49 47.16 25.67
CA LEU A 325 26.68 47.86 25.14
C LEU A 325 28.06 47.91 25.87
N ILE A 326 29.10 47.76 25.02
CA ILE A 326 30.55 48.07 25.08
C ILE A 326 31.47 47.39 26.12
N GLY A 327 32.59 46.81 25.65
CA GLY A 327 33.77 46.45 26.43
C GLY A 327 34.79 45.61 25.63
N SER A 328 36.03 46.09 25.45
CA SER A 328 37.05 45.46 24.57
C SER A 328 38.19 44.80 25.35
N GLY A 329 38.75 43.69 24.83
CA GLY A 329 39.96 43.05 25.34
C GLY A 329 40.59 42.10 24.32
N SER A 330 41.91 42.11 24.15
CA SER A 330 42.64 41.37 23.12
C SER A 330 43.48 40.22 23.72
N SER A 331 43.87 39.17 22.98
CA SER A 331 45.07 39.26 22.12
C SER A 331 45.36 37.96 21.31
N SER A 332 45.81 38.14 20.06
CA SER A 332 46.85 37.39 19.27
C SER A 332 46.94 35.84 19.29
N SER A 333 47.30 35.14 18.19
CA SER A 333 47.81 35.56 16.86
C SER A 333 47.70 34.44 15.81
N GLY A 334 47.53 34.77 14.52
CA GLY A 334 47.60 33.78 13.43
C GLY A 334 47.20 34.30 12.03
N SER A 335 48.00 35.18 11.42
CA SER A 335 47.89 35.61 10.00
C SER A 335 48.48 34.52 9.06
N SER A 336 48.36 34.49 7.72
CA SER A 336 47.89 35.41 6.65
C SER A 336 47.61 34.54 5.37
N ALA A 337 47.13 34.96 4.20
CA ALA A 337 46.63 36.21 3.59
C ALA A 337 45.75 35.84 2.35
N SER A 338 45.29 36.81 1.54
CA SER A 338 44.30 36.61 0.45
C SER A 338 44.77 37.06 -0.95
N ALA A 339 44.27 36.42 -2.00
CA ALA A 339 44.12 36.95 -3.38
C ALA A 339 43.03 36.11 -4.11
N SER A 340 41.82 36.58 -4.41
CA SER A 340 41.34 37.72 -5.23
C SER A 340 41.17 37.37 -6.73
N GLY A 341 39.95 37.55 -7.27
CA GLY A 341 39.62 37.22 -8.66
C GLY A 341 38.12 37.21 -8.98
N SER A 342 37.51 38.39 -9.10
CA SER A 342 36.08 38.55 -9.42
C SER A 342 35.87 39.39 -10.68
N ALA A 343 35.14 38.87 -11.67
CA ALA A 343 34.43 39.67 -12.69
C ALA A 343 33.45 38.80 -13.49
N SER A 344 32.36 39.40 -13.97
CA SER A 344 31.31 38.76 -14.79
C SER A 344 30.79 39.73 -15.86
N ALA A 345 30.49 39.27 -17.08
CA ALA A 345 29.67 39.99 -18.06
C ALA A 345 29.15 39.10 -19.21
N SER A 346 27.92 39.38 -19.66
CA SER A 346 27.19 38.84 -20.84
C SER A 346 27.66 39.51 -22.16
N SER A 347 27.33 39.12 -23.41
CA SER A 347 26.02 38.80 -24.02
C SER A 347 26.11 38.47 -25.55
N SER A 348 25.00 37.96 -26.13
CA SER A 348 24.48 38.14 -27.52
C SER A 348 25.24 37.66 -28.81
N ALA A 349 24.82 36.49 -29.32
CA ALA A 349 24.24 36.16 -30.66
C ALA A 349 24.74 36.78 -32.00
N SER A 350 24.87 35.95 -33.07
CA SER A 350 23.96 35.92 -34.27
C SER A 350 24.37 35.03 -35.48
N ALA A 351 23.44 34.14 -35.91
CA ALA A 351 23.01 33.80 -37.29
C ALA A 351 23.91 33.17 -38.40
N SER A 352 23.22 32.55 -39.38
CA SER A 352 23.62 31.99 -40.72
C SER A 352 24.17 30.55 -40.78
N ALA A 353 23.88 29.71 -41.81
CA ALA A 353 22.77 29.67 -42.78
C ALA A 353 22.66 28.25 -43.43
N SER A 354 21.50 27.89 -44.00
CA SER A 354 21.23 26.58 -44.65
C SER A 354 21.80 26.45 -46.07
N PRO A 355 21.77 25.24 -46.66
CA PRO A 355 20.89 25.06 -47.83
C PRO A 355 19.97 23.83 -47.75
N LEU A 356 19.00 23.75 -48.68
CA LEU A 356 18.00 22.69 -48.78
C LEU A 356 18.51 21.48 -49.60
N TYR A 357 17.84 20.33 -49.43
CA TYR A 357 17.49 19.48 -50.57
C TYR A 357 16.07 18.91 -50.42
N THR A 358 15.36 18.76 -51.54
CA THR A 358 13.97 18.26 -51.60
C THR A 358 13.93 16.85 -52.17
N GLY A 359 13.01 16.02 -51.69
CA GLY A 359 12.73 14.69 -52.23
C GLY A 359 11.58 14.01 -51.50
N ALA A 360 10.48 13.74 -52.20
CA ALA A 360 9.31 13.04 -51.69
C ALA A 360 8.95 11.87 -52.62
N ALA A 361 8.58 10.70 -52.06
CA ALA A 361 7.82 9.67 -52.77
C ALA A 361 7.27 8.57 -51.83
N THR A 362 5.94 8.47 -51.77
CA THR A 362 5.13 7.23 -51.77
C THR A 362 5.24 6.18 -50.64
N GLN A 363 4.07 5.76 -50.12
CA GLN A 363 3.90 4.57 -49.27
C GLN A 363 4.05 3.24 -50.05
N VAL A 364 4.43 2.17 -49.34
CA VAL A 364 3.74 0.87 -49.43
C VAL A 364 3.59 0.34 -47.99
N GLY A 365 2.41 -0.18 -47.63
CA GLY A 365 2.17 -0.79 -46.32
C GLY A 365 2.26 -2.32 -46.36
N ALA A 366 2.55 -2.94 -45.21
CA ALA A 366 2.43 -4.38 -45.01
C ALA A 366 1.84 -4.65 -43.62
N SER A 367 0.62 -5.20 -43.58
CA SER A 367 -0.02 -5.66 -42.34
C SER A 367 0.27 -7.14 -42.14
N THR A 368 0.85 -7.51 -41.00
CA THR A 368 1.01 -8.91 -40.58
C THR A 368 0.47 -9.09 -39.17
N SER A 369 -0.82 -9.43 -39.07
CA SER A 369 -1.43 -9.89 -37.82
C SER A 369 -0.83 -11.24 -37.45
N LEU A 370 -0.19 -11.32 -36.28
CA LEU A 370 0.23 -12.58 -35.67
C LEU A 370 -0.67 -12.88 -34.48
N LEU A 371 -1.68 -13.71 -34.73
CA LEU A 371 -2.39 -14.42 -33.68
C LEU A 371 -1.45 -15.48 -33.11
N PHE A 372 -1.20 -15.44 -31.81
CA PHE A 372 -0.66 -16.58 -31.07
C PHE A 372 -1.52 -16.84 -29.84
N ALA A 373 -1.90 -18.11 -29.66
CA ALA A 373 -2.57 -18.60 -28.48
C ALA A 373 -1.74 -19.73 -27.88
N GLY A 374 -1.44 -19.61 -26.59
CA GLY A 374 -0.97 -20.66 -25.70
C GLY A 374 -1.65 -20.40 -24.36
N LEU A 375 -2.41 -21.29 -23.72
CA LEU A 375 -2.35 -22.76 -23.58
C LEU A 375 -1.35 -23.27 -22.53
N LEU A 376 -1.70 -22.99 -21.27
CA LEU A 376 -1.98 -24.00 -20.23
C LEU A 376 -0.84 -24.91 -19.70
N ALA A 377 -0.80 -24.97 -18.36
CA ALA A 377 -0.34 -26.07 -17.48
C ALA A 377 1.17 -26.31 -17.24
N ALA A 378 1.57 -25.98 -16.00
CA ALA A 378 2.13 -26.93 -15.03
C ALA A 378 1.38 -26.67 -13.69
N LEU A 379 1.00 -27.61 -12.80
CA LEU A 379 1.59 -28.86 -12.30
C LEU A 379 2.93 -28.58 -11.58
N LEU A 380 3.03 -28.69 -10.25
CA LEU A 380 2.28 -29.54 -9.30
C LEU A 380 1.90 -28.82 -8.00
#